data_AF-A0A2K1EMX1-F1
#
_entry.id   AF-A0A2K1EMX1-F1
#
_cell.length_a   1.000
_cell.length_b   1.000
_cell.length_c   1.000
_cell.angle_alpha   90.00
_cell.angle_beta   90.00
_cell.angle_gamma   90.00
#
_symmetry.space_group_name_H-M   'P 1'
#
loop_
_entity.id
_entity.type
_entity.pdbx_description
1 polymer ?
#
loop_
_entity_poly.entity_id
_entity_poly.type
_entity_poly.pdbx_seq_one_letter_code
_entity_poly.pdbx_strand_id
1 'polypeptide(L)'
;MVMPEFFSEYASFCLNGKKEDGFSIYRPLIHWTADDVFAMHRKHGIDPNPLYKLGMGRVGCMPCINCNKAELFEIARRFPKEIARVAEWERIVKMASKRQAATFFPTARNMPAGIDGWVEWSKTVRGGQQYDLLKAFEFDNVPACSSAYGLCE
;
A
#
# COMPACT_ATOMS: atom_id res chain seq x y z
N MET A 1 -13.86 -25.56 -15.50
CA MET A 1 -13.66 -25.41 -16.95
C MET A 1 -12.68 -24.29 -17.18
N VAL A 2 -11.40 -24.64 -17.38
CA VAL A 2 -10.35 -23.69 -17.76
C VAL A 2 -10.55 -23.48 -19.26
N MET A 3 -10.90 -22.26 -19.68
CA MET A 3 -11.05 -21.91 -21.10
C MET A 3 -9.65 -21.91 -21.73
N PRO A 4 -9.26 -22.95 -22.50
CA PRO A 4 -7.89 -23.09 -23.01
C PRO A 4 -7.62 -22.12 -24.18
N GLU A 5 -8.69 -21.66 -24.84
CA GLU A 5 -8.57 -20.94 -26.11
C GLU A 5 -8.24 -19.46 -25.94
N PHE A 6 -8.45 -18.87 -24.76
CA PHE A 6 -8.07 -17.47 -24.50
C PHE A 6 -6.56 -17.29 -24.25
N PHE A 7 -5.84 -18.37 -23.93
CA PHE A 7 -4.42 -18.32 -23.56
C PHE A 7 -3.46 -18.42 -24.75
N SER A 8 -3.91 -18.95 -25.90
CA SER A 8 -3.04 -19.24 -27.05
C SER A 8 -2.65 -18.01 -27.86
N GLU A 9 -3.54 -17.03 -28.04
CA GLU A 9 -3.26 -15.86 -28.90
C GLU A 9 -2.42 -14.77 -28.21
N TYR A 10 -2.55 -14.59 -26.89
CA TYR A 10 -1.79 -13.56 -26.16
C TYR A 10 -0.36 -13.98 -25.78
N ALA A 11 0.02 -15.24 -26.01
CA ALA A 11 1.37 -15.74 -25.71
C ALA A 11 2.45 -15.24 -26.69
N SER A 12 2.06 -14.70 -27.85
CA SER A 12 3.01 -14.28 -28.91
C SER A 12 3.78 -12.99 -28.58
N PHE A 13 3.34 -12.20 -27.59
CA PHE A 13 4.03 -10.97 -27.19
C PHE A 13 4.85 -11.14 -25.90
N CYS A 14 5.47 -12.31 -25.71
CA CYS A 14 6.57 -12.45 -24.76
C CYS A 14 7.80 -11.78 -25.38
N LEU A 15 8.00 -10.50 -25.07
CA LEU A 15 9.14 -9.67 -25.48
C LEU A 15 10.43 -10.50 -25.64
N ASN A 16 10.92 -10.55 -26.88
CA ASN A 16 12.14 -11.24 -27.31
C ASN A 16 13.32 -10.99 -26.35
N GLY A 17 13.55 -11.97 -25.48
CA GLY A 17 14.65 -11.95 -24.52
C GLY A 17 15.01 -13.36 -24.09
N LYS A 18 15.20 -14.28 -25.04
CA LYS A 18 15.84 -15.56 -24.74
C LYS A 18 17.29 -15.29 -24.34
N LYS A 19 17.63 -15.50 -23.06
CA LYS A 19 19.01 -15.77 -22.66
C LYS A 19 19.24 -17.27 -22.76
N GLU A 20 20.38 -17.65 -23.35
CA GLU A 20 20.65 -19.03 -23.77
C GLU A 20 20.79 -20.06 -22.63
N ASP A 21 20.83 -19.61 -21.36
CA ASP A 21 20.68 -20.45 -20.15
C ASP A 21 19.68 -19.82 -19.14
N GLY A 22 18.52 -19.36 -19.62
CA GLY A 22 17.61 -18.49 -18.86
C GLY A 22 16.21 -19.06 -18.55
N PHE A 23 15.62 -18.60 -17.44
CA PHE A 23 14.19 -18.77 -17.14
C PHE A 23 13.35 -17.81 -17.99
N SER A 24 12.22 -18.29 -18.53
CA SER A 24 11.22 -17.45 -19.18
C SER A 24 10.22 -16.92 -18.16
N ILE A 25 9.84 -15.64 -18.27
CA ILE A 25 8.83 -15.00 -17.42
C ILE A 25 7.57 -14.78 -18.25
N TYR A 26 6.51 -15.51 -17.93
CA TYR A 26 5.19 -15.31 -18.52
C TYR A 26 4.37 -14.33 -17.67
N ARG A 27 3.90 -13.22 -18.28
CA ARG A 27 3.15 -12.14 -17.59
C ARG A 27 1.79 -11.86 -18.28
N PRO A 28 0.81 -12.77 -18.18
CA PRO A 28 -0.46 -12.64 -18.91
C PRO A 28 -1.30 -11.43 -18.50
N LEU A 29 -1.05 -10.87 -17.31
CA LEU A 29 -1.80 -9.74 -16.75
C LEU A 29 -1.05 -8.41 -16.86
N ILE A 30 0.04 -8.33 -17.63
CA ILE A 30 0.91 -7.13 -17.67
C ILE A 30 0.18 -5.86 -18.15
N HIS A 31 -0.87 -6.02 -18.95
CA HIS A 31 -1.68 -4.92 -19.49
C HIS A 31 -2.99 -4.70 -18.73
N TRP A 32 -3.26 -5.47 -17.68
CA TRP A 32 -4.50 -5.33 -16.92
C TRP A 32 -4.46 -4.08 -16.05
N THR A 33 -5.58 -3.39 -16.00
CA THR A 33 -5.86 -2.35 -15.01
C THR A 33 -6.31 -2.98 -13.69
N ALA A 34 -6.34 -2.19 -12.61
CA ALA A 34 -6.94 -2.64 -11.35
C ALA A 34 -8.42 -3.02 -11.52
N ASP A 35 -9.15 -2.31 -12.38
CA ASP A 35 -10.56 -2.56 -12.65
C ASP A 35 -10.77 -3.90 -13.36
N ASP A 36 -9.89 -4.26 -14.31
CA ASP A 36 -9.91 -5.57 -14.97
C ASP A 36 -9.70 -6.70 -13.96
N VAL A 37 -8.77 -6.50 -13.01
CA VAL A 37 -8.50 -7.45 -11.93
C VAL A 37 -9.76 -7.61 -11.05
N PHE A 38 -10.38 -6.52 -10.60
CA PHE A 38 -11.59 -6.60 -9.77
C PHE A 38 -12.81 -7.12 -10.54
N ALA A 39 -12.92 -6.84 -11.84
CA ALA A 39 -13.96 -7.41 -12.70
C ALA A 39 -13.83 -8.93 -12.79
N MET A 40 -12.62 -9.46 -12.86
CA MET A 40 -12.39 -10.91 -12.87
C MET A 40 -12.61 -11.55 -11.50
N HIS A 41 -12.32 -10.86 -10.40
CA HIS A 41 -12.73 -11.28 -9.06
C HIS A 41 -14.26 -11.45 -8.99
N ARG A 42 -15.02 -10.44 -9.44
CA ARG A 42 -16.50 -10.51 -9.50
C ARG A 42 -17.01 -11.64 -10.40
N LYS A 43 -16.43 -11.80 -11.60
CA LYS A 43 -16.79 -12.87 -12.54
C LYS A 43 -16.67 -14.27 -11.92
N HIS A 44 -15.69 -14.46 -11.04
CA HIS A 44 -15.42 -15.74 -10.39
C HIS A 44 -15.95 -15.84 -8.97
N GLY A 45 -16.67 -14.83 -8.46
CA GLY A 45 -17.19 -14.82 -7.08
C GLY A 45 -16.08 -14.84 -6.02
N ILE A 46 -14.92 -14.27 -6.32
CA ILE A 46 -13.78 -14.19 -5.39
C ILE A 46 -13.79 -12.81 -4.76
N ASP A 47 -13.86 -12.74 -3.44
CA ASP A 47 -13.73 -11.47 -2.73
C ASP A 47 -12.28 -10.95 -2.78
N PRO A 48 -12.07 -9.67 -3.13
CA PRO A 48 -10.75 -9.07 -3.04
C PRO A 48 -10.31 -8.93 -1.58
N ASN A 49 -9.01 -8.71 -1.36
CA ASN A 49 -8.49 -8.49 -0.01
C ASN A 49 -9.27 -7.35 0.69
N PRO A 50 -9.80 -7.57 1.91
CA PRO A 50 -10.60 -6.58 2.63
C PRO A 50 -9.90 -5.23 2.83
N LEU A 51 -8.57 -5.18 2.88
CA LEU A 51 -7.81 -3.94 3.02
C LEU A 51 -8.05 -2.95 1.86
N TYR A 52 -8.39 -3.44 0.67
CA TYR A 52 -8.79 -2.56 -0.44
C TYR A 52 -10.10 -1.80 -0.18
N LYS A 53 -10.90 -2.25 0.79
CA LYS A 53 -12.10 -1.56 1.28
C LYS A 53 -11.78 -0.57 2.39
N LEU A 54 -10.58 -0.58 2.97
CA LEU A 54 -10.21 0.21 4.16
C LEU A 54 -9.25 1.38 3.85
N GLY A 55 -9.19 1.82 2.59
CA GLY A 55 -8.34 2.94 2.16
C GLY A 55 -6.92 2.57 1.75
N MET A 56 -6.59 1.27 1.70
CA MET A 56 -5.31 0.79 1.17
C MET A 56 -5.40 0.64 -0.35
N GLY A 57 -4.53 1.34 -1.07
CA GLY A 57 -4.39 1.22 -2.53
C GLY A 57 -3.42 0.11 -2.93
N ARG A 58 -2.48 -0.26 -2.06
CA ARG A 58 -1.58 -1.40 -2.26
C ARG A 58 -1.51 -2.24 -1.00
N VAL A 59 -1.81 -3.53 -1.14
CA VAL A 59 -1.71 -4.48 -0.04
C VAL A 59 -0.36 -5.19 -0.09
N GLY A 60 0.41 -5.06 0.98
CA GLY A 60 1.72 -5.67 1.16
C GLY A 60 2.11 -5.64 2.63
N CYS A 61 3.34 -5.21 2.94
CA CYS A 61 3.76 -4.96 4.32
C CYS A 61 2.88 -3.89 4.98
N MET A 62 2.68 -3.98 6.30
CA MET A 62 1.89 -3.04 7.09
C MET A 62 2.77 -2.33 8.13
N PRO A 63 2.91 -1.00 8.13
CA PRO A 63 2.90 -0.17 6.92
C PRO A 63 4.00 -0.60 5.94
N CYS A 64 3.85 -0.25 4.66
CA CYS A 64 4.87 -0.41 3.63
C CYS A 64 5.76 0.84 3.56
N ILE A 65 7.04 0.70 3.22
CA ILE A 65 7.92 1.86 2.97
C ILE A 65 7.41 2.77 1.83
N ASN A 66 6.68 2.18 0.88
CA ASN A 66 6.04 2.88 -0.23
C ASN A 66 4.59 3.28 0.06
N CYS A 67 4.15 3.19 1.31
CA CYS A 67 2.83 3.65 1.76
C CYS A 67 2.65 5.13 1.41
N ASN A 68 1.51 5.50 0.84
CA ASN A 68 1.20 6.90 0.57
C ASN A 68 0.63 7.61 1.81
N LYS A 69 0.48 8.94 1.71
CA LYS A 69 0.01 9.77 2.83
C LYS A 69 -1.39 9.39 3.34
N ALA A 70 -2.32 9.07 2.43
CA ALA A 70 -3.69 8.70 2.79
C ALA A 70 -3.73 7.29 3.40
N GLU A 71 -2.97 6.35 2.85
CA GLU A 71 -2.83 5.01 3.41
C GLU A 71 -2.26 5.06 4.84
N LEU A 72 -1.23 5.87 5.09
CA LEU A 72 -0.66 5.99 6.44
C LEU A 72 -1.66 6.55 7.45
N PHE A 73 -2.48 7.52 7.03
CA PHE A 73 -3.56 8.06 7.86
C PHE A 73 -4.59 6.99 8.23
N GLU A 74 -5.02 6.18 7.26
CA GLU A 74 -5.93 5.06 7.48
C GLU A 74 -5.34 3.98 8.38
N ILE A 75 -4.07 3.65 8.18
CA ILE A 75 -3.35 2.67 9.01
C ILE A 75 -3.27 3.17 10.46
N ALA A 76 -2.93 4.45 10.67
CA ALA A 76 -2.78 5.00 12.01
C ALA A 76 -4.09 4.95 12.81
N ARG A 77 -5.23 5.26 12.18
CA ARG A 77 -6.53 5.25 12.86
C ARG A 77 -7.15 3.86 13.01
N ARG A 78 -6.97 2.96 12.02
CA ARG A 78 -7.55 1.60 12.03
C ARG A 78 -6.69 0.57 12.74
N PHE A 79 -5.37 0.71 12.65
CA PHE A 79 -4.39 -0.28 13.11
C PHE A 79 -3.29 0.36 13.97
N PRO A 80 -3.64 1.00 15.11
CA PRO A 80 -2.65 1.68 15.96
C PRO A 80 -1.55 0.75 16.49
N LYS A 81 -1.85 -0.54 16.63
CA LYS A 81 -0.86 -1.57 17.03
C LYS A 81 0.29 -1.68 16.03
N GLU A 82 0.05 -1.47 14.74
CA GLU A 82 1.09 -1.54 13.72
C GLU A 82 2.03 -0.34 13.77
N ILE A 83 1.48 0.84 14.08
CA ILE A 83 2.28 2.05 14.36
C ILE A 83 3.15 1.82 15.60
N ALA A 84 2.57 1.33 16.69
CA ALA A 84 3.31 1.02 17.92
C ALA A 84 4.41 -0.03 17.69
N ARG A 85 4.14 -1.04 16.87
CA ARG A 85 5.15 -2.04 16.48
C ARG A 85 6.32 -1.39 15.73
N VAL A 86 6.04 -0.52 14.77
CA VAL A 86 7.11 0.19 14.04
C VAL A 86 7.90 1.10 14.97
N ALA A 87 7.24 1.84 15.87
CA ALA A 87 7.89 2.73 16.82
C ALA A 87 8.85 1.94 17.74
N GLU A 88 8.44 0.76 18.19
CA GLU A 88 9.30 -0.11 19.00
C GLU A 88 10.50 -0.63 18.20
N TRP A 89 10.31 -0.99 16.93
CA TRP A 89 11.42 -1.36 16.07
C TRP A 89 12.38 -0.20 15.81
N GLU A 90 11.87 1.03 15.59
CA GLU A 90 12.70 2.23 15.51
C GLU A 90 13.55 2.38 16.78
N ARG A 91 12.96 2.17 17.98
CA ARG A 91 13.66 2.22 19.27
C ARG A 91 14.76 1.15 19.39
N ILE A 92 14.45 -0.11 19.12
CA ILE A 92 15.39 -1.23 19.23
C ILE A 92 16.57 -1.06 18.26
N VAL A 93 16.28 -0.75 16.99
CA VAL A 93 17.32 -0.57 15.96
C VAL A 93 18.18 0.66 16.27
N LYS A 94 17.57 1.73 16.81
CA LYS A 94 18.29 2.92 17.25
C LYS A 94 19.33 2.60 18.32
N MET A 95 19.03 1.74 19.30
CA MET A 95 19.98 1.32 20.34
C MET A 95 21.20 0.61 19.77
N ALA A 96 21.01 -0.23 18.75
CA ALA A 96 22.10 -0.95 18.08
C ALA A 96 22.86 -0.09 17.05
N SER A 97 22.30 1.04 16.62
CA SER A 97 22.87 1.91 15.59
C SER A 97 24.03 2.74 16.13
N LYS A 98 25.17 2.77 15.42
CA LYS A 98 26.32 3.63 15.77
C LYS A 98 25.96 5.12 15.82
N ARG A 99 24.98 5.54 15.00
CA ARG A 99 24.49 6.92 14.94
C ARG A 99 23.40 7.22 15.97
N GLN A 100 22.98 6.20 16.74
CA GLN A 100 21.84 6.29 17.64
C GLN A 100 20.62 6.86 16.93
N ALA A 101 20.39 6.41 15.69
CA ALA A 101 19.27 6.82 14.85
C ALA A 101 18.78 5.64 14.00
N ALA A 102 17.46 5.48 13.94
CA ALA A 102 16.75 4.55 13.08
C ALA A 102 15.32 5.09 12.85
N THR A 103 14.89 5.11 11.59
CA THR A 103 13.57 5.57 11.17
C THR A 103 13.07 4.66 10.08
N PHE A 104 11.79 4.30 10.12
CA PHE A 104 11.16 3.47 9.11
C PHE A 104 11.04 4.23 7.79
N PHE A 105 10.43 5.42 7.82
CA PHE A 105 10.33 6.29 6.65
C PHE A 105 11.58 7.18 6.51
N PRO A 106 11.99 7.52 5.27
CA PRO A 106 13.21 8.28 5.03
C PRO A 106 13.07 9.73 5.50
N THR A 107 13.83 10.12 6.51
CA THR A 107 13.96 11.52 6.93
C THR A 107 14.72 12.35 5.88
N ALA A 108 14.00 13.15 5.10
CA ALA A 108 14.56 14.22 4.28
C ALA A 108 14.51 15.57 5.02
N ARG A 109 15.07 16.62 4.42
CA ARG A 109 15.02 17.99 4.97
C ARG A 109 13.56 18.41 5.17
N ASN A 110 13.19 18.84 6.37
CA ASN A 110 11.81 19.19 6.78
C ASN A 110 10.81 18.02 6.82
N MET A 111 11.27 16.77 6.85
CA MET A 111 10.39 15.62 7.11
C MET A 111 10.42 15.24 8.60
N PRO A 112 9.30 14.73 9.15
CA PRO A 112 9.24 14.29 10.54
C PRO A 112 10.23 13.14 10.81
N ALA A 113 10.73 13.09 12.04
CA ALA A 113 11.53 11.96 12.51
C ALA A 113 10.61 10.93 13.18
N GLY A 114 10.83 9.64 12.87
CA GLY A 114 10.12 8.52 13.47
C GLY A 114 8.67 8.39 13.02
N ILE A 115 8.10 7.19 13.20
CA ILE A 115 6.77 6.86 12.69
C ILE A 115 5.67 7.78 13.22
N ASP A 116 5.74 8.19 14.49
CA ASP A 116 4.74 9.07 15.10
C ASP A 116 4.70 10.45 14.42
N GLY A 117 5.86 10.99 14.07
CA GLY A 117 5.95 12.23 13.32
C GLY A 117 5.35 12.09 11.91
N TRP A 118 5.56 10.94 11.26
CA TRP A 118 4.96 10.64 9.97
C TRP A 118 3.44 10.49 10.04
N VAL A 119 2.92 9.93 11.13
CA VAL A 119 1.48 9.87 11.42
C VAL A 119 0.92 11.27 11.58
N GLU A 120 1.57 12.16 12.33
CA GLU A 120 1.16 13.56 12.44
C GLU A 120 1.18 14.28 11.10
N TRP A 121 2.24 14.08 10.31
CA TRP A 121 2.31 14.63 8.96
C TRP A 121 1.19 14.09 8.06
N SER A 122 0.74 12.85 8.23
CA SER A 122 -0.36 12.28 7.42
C SER A 122 -1.69 13.03 7.57
N LYS A 123 -1.91 13.68 8.72
CA LYS A 123 -3.08 14.50 9.07
C LYS A 123 -3.08 15.89 8.43
N THR A 124 -1.99 16.28 7.77
CA THR A 124 -1.86 17.61 7.14
C THR A 124 -2.30 17.60 5.67
N VAL A 125 -2.55 18.78 5.10
CA VAL A 125 -2.81 18.96 3.66
C VAL A 125 -1.54 18.79 2.81
N ARG A 126 -1.65 18.98 1.49
CA ARG A 126 -0.50 18.97 0.58
C ARG A 126 0.53 20.02 1.02
N GLY A 127 1.80 19.62 1.13
CA GLY A 127 2.88 20.47 1.62
C GLY A 127 3.23 20.30 3.09
N GLY A 128 2.42 19.61 3.90
CA GLY A 128 2.85 19.14 5.21
C GLY A 128 2.77 20.15 6.37
N GLN A 129 2.29 21.38 6.13
CA GLN A 129 2.37 22.48 7.11
C GLN A 129 1.05 22.79 7.82
N GLN A 130 -0.09 22.58 7.17
CA GLN A 130 -1.41 22.90 7.74
C GLN A 130 -2.16 21.60 8.02
N TYR A 131 -2.74 21.49 9.20
CA TYR A 131 -3.65 20.39 9.52
C TYR A 131 -4.87 20.45 8.61
N ASP A 132 -5.25 19.29 8.08
CA ASP A 132 -6.49 19.13 7.35
C ASP A 132 -7.61 19.02 8.39
N LEU A 133 -8.41 20.08 8.53
CA LEU A 133 -9.47 20.15 9.53
C LEU A 133 -10.45 18.99 9.39
N LEU A 134 -10.75 18.54 8.17
CA LEU A 134 -11.64 17.40 7.94
C LEU A 134 -11.02 16.12 8.48
N LYS A 135 -9.73 15.86 8.19
CA LYS A 135 -9.02 14.69 8.74
C LYS A 135 -8.90 14.72 10.25
N ALA A 136 -8.79 15.91 10.85
CA ALA A 136 -8.74 16.04 12.31
C ALA A 136 -10.05 15.57 12.94
N PHE A 137 -11.20 15.87 12.33
CA PHE A 137 -12.51 15.37 12.79
C PHE A 137 -12.74 13.89 12.45
N GLU A 138 -12.28 13.44 11.27
CA GLU A 138 -12.46 12.06 10.81
C GLU A 138 -11.54 11.03 11.47
N PHE A 139 -10.55 11.46 12.25
CA PHE A 139 -9.60 10.54 12.88
C PHE A 139 -10.31 9.60 13.88
N ASP A 140 -11.28 10.12 14.63
CA ASP A 140 -12.05 9.36 15.62
C ASP A 140 -13.28 8.66 15.03
N ASN A 141 -13.79 9.14 13.88
CA ASN A 141 -14.97 8.60 13.22
C ASN A 141 -14.56 7.80 11.96
N VAL A 142 -14.09 6.57 12.19
CA VAL A 142 -13.56 5.70 11.14
C VAL A 142 -14.72 5.06 10.34
N PRO A 143 -14.88 5.35 9.04
CA PRO A 143 -15.94 4.76 8.23
C PRO A 143 -15.70 3.27 8.00
N ALA A 144 -16.79 2.51 7.83
CA ALA A 144 -16.71 1.07 7.55
C ALA A 144 -15.99 0.77 6.23
N CYS A 145 -16.13 1.65 5.23
CA CYS A 145 -15.45 1.52 3.93
C CYS A 145 -14.87 2.86 3.46
N SER A 146 -13.64 2.82 2.96
CA SER A 146 -12.92 3.95 2.34
C SER A 146 -12.16 3.50 1.08
N SER A 147 -12.75 2.62 0.27
CA SER A 147 -12.09 2.06 -0.91
C SER A 147 -11.72 3.10 -1.97
N ALA A 148 -10.46 3.06 -2.43
CA ALA A 148 -10.01 3.86 -3.59
C ALA A 148 -10.53 3.33 -4.94
N TYR A 149 -11.01 2.07 -4.97
CA TYR A 149 -11.44 1.37 -6.19
C TYR A 149 -12.97 1.21 -6.28
N GLY A 150 -13.73 1.94 -5.46
CA GLY A 150 -15.20 1.85 -5.47
C GLY A 150 -15.75 0.48 -5.06
N LEU A 151 -15.05 -0.23 -4.17
CA LEU A 151 -15.44 -1.57 -3.69
C LEU A 151 -16.42 -1.55 -2.51
N CYS A 152 -16.94 -0.37 -2.16
CA CYS A 152 -17.96 -0.20 -1.13
C CYS A 152 -19.35 -0.50 -1.72
N GLU A 153 -20.24 -1.08 -0.91
CA GLU A 153 -21.64 -1.37 -1.28
C GLU A 153 -22.48 -0.09 -1.44
#